data_AF-A0AAX0II12-F1
#
_entry.id   AF-A0AAX0II12-F1
#
_cell.length_a   1.000
_cell.length_b   1.000
_cell.length_c   1.000
_cell.angle_alpha   90.00
_cell.angle_beta   90.00
_cell.angle_gamma   90.00
#
_symmetry.space_group_name_H-M   'P 1'
#
loop_
_entity.id
_entity.type
_entity.pdbx_description
1 polymer ?
#
loop_
_entity_poly.entity_id
_entity_poly.type
_entity_poly.pdbx_seq_one_letter_code
_entity_poly.pdbx_strand_id
1 'polypeptide(L)'
;MENSGPNILVSFLPLILMSLLMAIAAHLLAKEKGRNVTKWTILALIPIVNFACIWFFIGASNLKLERKIDDLALRVQALSDK
;
A
#
# COMPACT_ATOMS: atom_id res chain seq x y z
N MET A 1 -21.90 15.14 -36.96
CA MET A 1 -20.59 15.01 -36.29
C MET A 1 -20.79 15.51 -34.88
N GLU A 2 -21.13 14.62 -33.95
CA GLU A 2 -21.27 14.99 -32.54
C GLU A 2 -19.88 15.31 -31.99
N ASN A 3 -19.67 16.58 -31.64
CA ASN A 3 -18.49 17.03 -30.94
C ASN A 3 -18.59 16.54 -29.50
N SER A 4 -18.12 15.33 -29.26
CA SER A 4 -17.79 14.84 -27.91
C SER A 4 -16.61 15.64 -27.40
N GLY A 5 -16.88 16.84 -26.84
CA GLY A 5 -15.89 17.59 -26.08
C GLY A 5 -15.25 16.69 -25.01
N PRO A 6 -14.00 16.94 -24.61
CA PRO A 6 -13.29 16.07 -23.69
C PRO A 6 -14.12 15.90 -22.41
N ASN A 7 -14.67 14.70 -22.23
CA ASN A 7 -15.41 14.35 -21.02
C ASN A 7 -14.42 14.40 -19.87
N ILE A 8 -14.50 15.46 -19.07
CA ILE A 8 -13.59 15.74 -17.94
C ILE A 8 -13.48 14.51 -17.03
N LEU A 9 -14.58 13.78 -16.82
CA LEU A 9 -14.60 12.51 -16.06
C LEU A 9 -13.73 11.40 -16.67
N VAL A 10 -13.69 11.28 -18.00
CA VAL A 10 -12.86 10.29 -18.70
C VAL A 10 -11.38 10.65 -18.57
N SER A 11 -11.04 11.93 -18.49
CA SER A 11 -9.67 12.40 -18.22
C SER A 11 -9.20 12.07 -16.80
N PHE A 12 -10.12 11.97 -15.82
CA PHE A 12 -9.80 11.57 -14.44
C PHE A 12 -9.87 10.05 -14.19
N LEU A 13 -10.38 9.27 -15.15
CA LEU A 13 -10.50 7.83 -15.04
C LEU A 13 -9.16 7.12 -14.70
N PRO A 14 -8.01 7.46 -15.34
CA PRO A 14 -6.73 6.87 -14.99
C PRO A 14 -6.31 7.18 -13.54
N LEU A 15 -6.64 8.37 -13.06
CA LEU A 15 -6.28 8.84 -11.73
C LEU A 15 -7.09 8.10 -10.65
N ILE A 16 -8.39 7.89 -10.92
CA ILE A 16 -9.28 7.11 -10.05
C ILE A 16 -8.81 5.65 -9.97
N LEU A 17 -8.41 5.07 -11.10
CA LEU A 17 -7.94 3.68 -11.18
C LEU A 17 -6.63 3.49 -10.39
N MET A 18 -5.69 4.42 -10.50
CA MET A 18 -4.46 4.43 -9.70
C MET A 18 -4.73 4.65 -8.21
N SER A 19 -5.66 5.55 -7.86
CA SER A 19 -6.13 5.75 -6.48
C SER A 19 -6.71 4.46 -5.88
N LEU A 20 -7.51 3.72 -6.66
CA LEU A 20 -8.12 2.47 -6.22
C LEU A 20 -7.09 1.38 -5.93
N LEU A 21 -6.11 1.20 -6.81
CA LEU A 21 -5.01 0.24 -6.62
C LEU A 21 -4.23 0.55 -5.33
N MET A 22 -3.98 1.84 -5.08
CA MET A 22 -3.27 2.26 -3.87
C MET A 22 -4.12 2.18 -2.60
N ALA A 23 -5.44 2.36 -2.70
CA ALA A 23 -6.35 2.18 -1.57
C ALA A 23 -6.34 0.74 -1.05
N ILE A 24 -6.27 -0.25 -1.96
CA ILE A 24 -6.15 -1.68 -1.59
C ILE A 24 -4.85 -1.94 -0.83
N ALA A 25 -3.74 -1.42 -1.35
CA ALA A 25 -2.45 -1.56 -0.70
C ALA A 25 -2.47 -0.89 0.69
N ALA A 26 -3.09 0.28 0.83
CA ALA A 26 -3.15 1.03 2.09
C ALA A 26 -4.03 0.30 3.13
N HIS A 27 -5.09 -0.36 2.66
CA HIS A 27 -5.93 -1.22 3.48
C HIS A 27 -5.15 -2.40 4.07
N LEU A 28 -4.40 -3.13 3.24
CA LEU A 28 -3.54 -4.24 3.68
C LEU A 28 -2.50 -3.77 4.70
N LEU A 29 -1.86 -2.63 4.44
CA LEU A 29 -0.85 -2.04 5.30
C LEU A 29 -1.39 -1.60 6.66
N ALA A 30 -2.55 -0.95 6.69
CA ALA A 30 -3.18 -0.53 7.94
C ALA A 30 -3.56 -1.74 8.80
N LYS A 31 -3.98 -2.85 8.16
CA LYS A 31 -4.23 -4.14 8.81
C LYS A 31 -2.94 -4.73 9.39
N GLU A 32 -1.82 -4.69 8.66
CA GLU A 32 -0.52 -5.20 9.13
C GLU A 32 0.08 -4.38 10.29
N LYS A 33 -0.18 -3.06 10.35
CA LYS A 33 0.27 -2.21 11.47
C LYS A 33 -0.71 -2.14 12.64
N GLY A 34 -1.83 -2.87 12.61
CA GLY A 34 -2.85 -2.85 13.67
C GLY A 34 -3.54 -1.49 13.85
N ARG A 35 -3.57 -0.66 12.80
CA ARG A 35 -4.23 0.66 12.83
C ARG A 35 -5.63 0.58 12.23
N ASN A 36 -6.43 1.63 12.45
CA ASN A 36 -7.80 1.69 11.94
C ASN A 36 -7.81 1.75 10.39
N VAL A 37 -8.13 0.61 9.80
CA VAL A 37 -8.03 0.35 8.36
C VAL A 37 -8.91 1.27 7.53
N THR A 38 -10.12 1.56 8.01
CA THR A 38 -11.09 2.40 7.30
C THR A 38 -10.59 3.83 7.14
N LYS A 39 -9.99 4.41 8.19
CA LYS A 39 -9.44 5.77 8.14
C LYS A 39 -8.29 5.88 7.14
N TRP A 40 -7.42 4.87 7.10
CA TRP A 40 -6.29 4.84 6.17
C TRP A 40 -6.70 4.61 4.72
N THR A 41 -7.75 3.83 4.49
CA THR A 41 -8.30 3.60 3.15
C THR A 41 -8.94 4.88 2.60
N ILE A 42 -9.67 5.62 3.43
CA ILE A 42 -10.25 6.93 3.07
C ILE A 42 -9.14 7.95 2.78
N LEU A 43 -8.08 7.97 3.61
CA LEU A 43 -6.94 8.86 3.39
C LEU A 43 -6.22 8.55 2.06
N ALA A 44 -6.06 7.27 1.71
CA ALA A 44 -5.40 6.86 0.48
C ALA A 44 -6.18 7.21 -0.80
N LEU A 45 -7.49 7.42 -0.69
CA LEU A 45 -8.33 7.92 -1.78
C LEU A 45 -7.97 9.36 -2.18
N ILE A 46 -7.30 10.10 -1.28
CA ILE A 46 -6.83 11.47 -1.53
C ILE A 46 -5.48 11.36 -2.27
N PRO A 47 -5.36 11.85 -3.53
CA PRO A 47 -4.16 11.66 -4.36
C PRO A 47 -2.86 12.16 -3.73
N ILE A 48 -2.91 13.24 -2.94
CA ILE A 48 -1.74 13.82 -2.26
C ILE A 48 -1.23 12.89 -1.15
N VAL A 49 -2.15 12.30 -0.40
CA VAL A 49 -1.82 11.34 0.66
C VAL A 49 -1.31 10.04 0.06
N ASN A 50 -1.78 9.68 -1.14
CA ASN A 50 -1.31 8.52 -1.88
C ASN A 50 0.22 8.54 -2.10
N PHE A 51 0.81 9.71 -2.40
CA PHE A 51 2.27 9.86 -2.48
C PHE A 51 2.98 9.58 -1.14
N ALA A 52 2.40 10.03 -0.02
CA ALA A 52 2.93 9.71 1.30
C ALA A 52 2.80 8.20 1.63
N CYS A 53 1.75 7.54 1.13
CA CYS A 53 1.56 6.10 1.27
C CYS A 53 2.69 5.31 0.57
N ILE A 54 3.19 5.77 -0.59
CA ILE A 54 4.33 5.12 -1.30
C ILE A 54 5.56 5.04 -0.40
N TRP A 55 5.92 6.14 0.27
CA TRP A 55 7.04 6.16 1.21
C TRP A 55 6.83 5.17 2.36
N PHE A 56 5.59 5.05 2.81
CA PHE A 56 5.21 4.13 3.87
C PHE A 56 5.22 2.66 3.40
N PHE A 57 4.91 2.36 2.14
CA PHE A 57 5.04 1.02 1.54
C PHE A 57 6.48 0.54 1.54
N ILE A 58 7.42 1.43 1.17
CA ILE A 58 8.84 1.11 1.16
C ILE A 58 9.29 0.68 2.57
N GLY A 59 8.90 1.45 3.60
CA GLY A 59 9.22 1.11 4.98
C GLY A 59 8.55 -0.18 5.49
N ALA A 60 7.33 -0.48 5.05
CA ALA A 60 6.59 -1.66 5.49
C ALA A 60 7.14 -2.96 4.90
N SER A 61 7.50 -2.94 3.61
CA SER A 61 8.17 -4.06 2.95
C SER A 61 9.50 -4.40 3.61
N ASN A 62 10.25 -3.39 4.05
CA ASN A 62 11.52 -3.58 4.77
C ASN A 62 11.30 -4.29 6.12
N LEU A 63 10.32 -3.84 6.92
CA LEU A 63 10.02 -4.46 8.21
C LEU A 63 9.55 -5.92 8.08
N LYS A 64 8.85 -6.26 7.00
CA LYS A 64 8.44 -7.65 6.70
C LYS A 64 9.65 -8.52 6.33
N LEU A 65 10.62 -7.94 5.63
CA LEU A 65 11.86 -8.63 5.29
C LEU A 65 12.70 -8.88 6.54
N GLU A 66 12.86 -7.88 7.41
CA GLU A 66 13.56 -8.00 8.69
C GLU A 66 12.94 -9.11 9.56
N ARG A 67 11.61 -9.12 9.74
CA ARG A 67 10.93 -10.19 10.51
C ARG A 67 11.18 -11.59 9.95
N LYS A 68 11.24 -11.74 8.63
CA LYS A 68 11.52 -13.03 8.00
C LYS A 68 12.98 -13.45 8.18
N ILE A 69 13.91 -12.49 8.14
CA ILE A 69 15.33 -12.72 8.40
C ILE A 69 15.53 -13.12 9.86
N ASP A 70 14.89 -12.44 10.81
CA ASP A 70 14.95 -12.79 12.23
C ASP A 70 14.39 -14.20 12.50
N ASP A 71 13.23 -14.53 11.92
CA ASP A 71 12.65 -15.88 12.05
C ASP A 71 13.58 -16.95 11.44
N LEU A 72 14.23 -16.65 10.32
CA LEU A 72 15.19 -17.55 9.69
C LEU A 72 16.46 -17.71 10.55
N ALA A 73 16.99 -16.63 11.11
CA ALA A 73 18.17 -16.64 11.96
C ALA A 73 17.94 -17.48 13.23
N LEU A 74 16.78 -17.31 13.87
CA LEU A 74 16.37 -18.11 15.03
C LEU A 74 16.27 -19.61 14.69
N ARG A 75 15.69 -19.95 13.53
CA ARG A 75 15.60 -21.34 13.06
C ARG A 75 16.97 -21.95 12.78
N VAL A 76 17.88 -21.19 12.16
CA VAL A 76 19.24 -21.67 11.88
C VAL A 76 20.03 -21.87 13.17
N GLN A 77 19.91 -20.96 14.14
CA GLN A 77 20.51 -21.12 15.46
C GLN A 77 20.03 -22.41 16.16
N ALA A 78 18.71 -22.65 16.16
CA ALA A 78 18.12 -23.84 16.76
C ALA A 78 18.52 -25.17 16.08
N LEU A 79 18.93 -25.11 14.80
CA LEU A 79 19.49 -26.27 14.08
C LEU A 79 20.99 -26.45 14.36
N SER A 80 21.73 -25.36 14.62
CA SER A 80 23.15 -25.42 14.95
C SER A 80 23.43 -25.88 16.38
N ASP A 81 22.48 -25.67 17.30
CA ASP A 81 22.59 -26.08 18.71
C ASP A 81 22.14 -27.54 18.96
N LYS A 82 21.75 -28.27 17.90
CA LYS A 82 21.42 -29.71 17.91
C LYS A 82 22.59 -30.56 17.43
#